data_AF-A0A4Y2PFS5-F1
#
_entry.id   AF-A0A4Y2PFS5-F1
#
_cell.length_a   1.000
_cell.length_b   1.000
_cell.length_c   1.000
_cell.angle_alpha   90.00
_cell.angle_beta   90.00
_cell.angle_gamma   90.00
#
_symmetry.space_group_name_H-M   'P 1'
#
loop_
_entity.id
_entity.type
_entity.pdbx_description
1 polymer ?
#
loop_
_entity_poly.entity_id
_entity_poly.type
_entity_poly.pdbx_seq_one_letter_code
_entity_poly.pdbx_strand_id
1 'polypeptide(L)'
;MENYRFFDVLNQNTMLVILCYVGDGDSNAFNTIIEKNVYGDQCSVTKLECIGHVMKRMGTRLRRLRVKMRGQKLSDDENPQHGFCPSDPDTWCKFKKAELLGSSFHNLPVAVVEAMGPIFKDLSHPDLLKKCLHGSTQNPNESVNNVIWTRVPKKTFVHIEVLSLGTYDATSTFNIGNVTKLQILKKLNIEPGDYTIQAMKQLDNERLIKVKYANLQKTKEVRKEKKDLKARGKMENLKIMWINLNMGQECFNGVRKRPSEIPCSCETLQLFQETSEGDPSNNNQNKKDENEDQSSKESD
;
A
#
# COMPACT_ATOMS: atom_id res chain seq x y z
N MET A 1 4.85 -6.67 -11.92
CA MET A 1 4.89 -5.45 -11.09
C MET A 1 6.29 -5.35 -10.56
N GLU A 2 7.10 -4.46 -11.12
CA GLU A 2 8.46 -4.23 -10.64
C GLU A 2 8.42 -3.85 -9.16
N ASN A 3 9.29 -4.47 -8.37
CA ASN A 3 9.41 -4.24 -6.95
C ASN A 3 9.88 -2.79 -6.72
N TYR A 4 8.94 -1.87 -6.51
CA TYR A 4 9.25 -0.51 -6.08
C TYR A 4 9.90 -0.56 -4.69
N ARG A 5 11.22 -0.65 -4.66
CA ARG A 5 12.02 -0.41 -3.46
C ARG A 5 11.98 1.09 -3.19
N PHE A 6 11.65 1.44 -1.95
CA PHE A 6 11.55 2.84 -1.54
C PHE A 6 12.94 3.50 -1.36
N PHE A 7 13.95 2.67 -1.07
CA PHE A 7 15.35 3.04 -1.08
C PHE A 7 16.11 2.00 -1.90
N ASP A 8 16.92 2.49 -2.84
CA ASP A 8 17.87 1.68 -3.59
C ASP A 8 19.26 1.79 -2.95
N VAL A 9 20.10 0.78 -3.17
CA VAL A 9 21.48 0.75 -2.69
C VAL A 9 22.37 1.11 -3.87
N LEU A 10 23.09 2.23 -3.79
CA LEU A 10 24.11 2.60 -4.77
C LEU A 10 25.45 1.97 -4.37
N ASN A 11 25.91 1.01 -5.18
CA ASN A 11 27.19 0.29 -5.10
C ASN A 11 27.42 -0.53 -3.81
N GLN A 12 28.46 -1.38 -3.84
CA GLN A 12 28.85 -2.34 -2.79
C GLN A 12 29.13 -1.71 -1.39
N ASN A 13 28.99 -0.39 -1.25
CA ASN A 13 29.16 0.38 -0.02
C ASN A 13 27.81 0.89 0.52
N THR A 14 26.93 -0.01 0.98
CA THR A 14 25.94 0.17 2.09
C THR A 14 25.15 1.50 2.25
N MET A 15 25.08 2.38 1.26
CA MET A 15 24.40 3.68 1.35
C MET A 15 23.00 3.56 0.78
N LEU A 16 21.99 3.85 1.62
CA LEU A 16 20.59 3.90 1.21
C LEU A 16 20.31 5.21 0.49
N VAL A 17 19.80 5.11 -0.73
CA VAL A 17 19.54 6.26 -1.59
C VAL A 17 18.09 6.25 -2.07
N ILE A 18 17.47 7.43 -2.10
CA ILE A 18 16.14 7.62 -2.67
C ILE A 18 16.33 8.03 -4.13
N LEU A 19 16.03 7.16 -5.09
CA LEU A 19 16.07 7.52 -6.51
C LEU A 19 14.80 8.27 -6.94
N CYS A 20 13.64 7.83 -6.45
CA CYS A 20 12.33 8.38 -6.77
C CYS A 20 11.63 8.87 -5.50
N TYR A 21 11.42 10.18 -5.39
CA TYR A 21 10.68 10.78 -4.28
C TYR A 21 9.22 11.02 -4.68
N VAL A 22 8.29 10.24 -4.12
CA VAL A 22 6.84 10.46 -4.29
C VAL A 22 6.37 11.46 -3.25
N GLY A 23 6.02 12.68 -3.68
CA GLY A 23 5.53 13.74 -2.82
C GLY A 23 4.03 13.99 -2.95
N ASP A 24 3.40 14.40 -1.84
CA ASP A 24 2.19 15.24 -1.87
C ASP A 24 2.66 16.71 -2.00
N GLY A 25 1.89 17.58 -2.66
CA GLY A 25 2.35 18.89 -3.18
C GLY A 25 2.94 19.88 -2.17
N ASP A 26 2.84 19.58 -0.87
CA ASP A 26 3.21 20.44 0.26
C ASP A 26 4.53 20.02 0.94
N SER A 27 5.25 19.02 0.40
CA SER A 27 6.48 18.52 1.04
C SER A 27 7.73 19.33 0.65
N ASN A 28 8.27 20.08 1.61
CA ASN A 28 9.59 20.71 1.51
C ASN A 28 10.76 19.70 1.57
N ALA A 29 10.49 18.44 1.91
CA ALA A 29 11.55 17.44 2.08
C ALA A 29 12.34 17.20 0.79
N PHE A 30 11.68 17.28 -0.37
CA PHE A 30 12.38 17.17 -1.66
C PHE A 30 13.41 18.30 -1.84
N ASN A 31 13.01 19.54 -1.57
CA ASN A 31 13.91 20.70 -1.69
C ASN A 31 15.09 20.55 -0.73
N THR A 32 14.84 20.13 0.51
CA THR A 32 15.91 19.88 1.49
C THR A 32 16.90 18.80 1.04
N ILE A 33 16.44 17.72 0.39
CA ILE A 33 17.32 16.67 -0.14
C ILE A 33 18.24 17.24 -1.23
N ILE A 34 17.68 18.02 -2.15
CA ILE A 34 18.43 18.65 -3.25
C ILE A 34 19.41 19.70 -2.72
N GLU A 35 18.96 20.60 -1.85
CA GLU A 35 19.79 21.66 -1.25
C GLU A 35 20.97 21.10 -0.45
N LYS A 36 20.76 20.02 0.30
CA LYS A 36 21.82 19.40 1.11
C LYS A 36 22.75 18.49 0.31
N ASN A 37 22.46 18.23 -0.97
CA ASN A 37 23.18 17.31 -1.84
C ASN A 37 23.59 15.99 -1.12
N VAL A 38 22.67 15.39 -0.36
CA VAL A 38 22.98 14.30 0.58
C VAL A 38 23.55 13.04 -0.09
N TYR A 39 23.36 12.89 -1.40
CA TYR A 39 23.82 11.73 -2.16
C TYR A 39 24.98 12.04 -3.10
N GLY A 40 25.46 13.29 -3.15
CA GLY A 40 26.49 13.74 -4.08
C GLY A 40 26.02 13.82 -5.54
N ASP A 41 26.89 14.36 -6.39
CA ASP A 41 26.59 14.68 -7.80
C ASP A 41 26.33 13.43 -8.67
N GLN A 42 26.71 12.25 -8.18
CA GLN A 42 26.47 10.97 -8.84
C GLN A 42 24.99 10.51 -8.78
N CYS A 43 24.14 11.15 -7.97
CA CYS A 43 22.77 10.71 -7.78
C CYS A 43 21.76 11.85 -7.88
N SER A 44 20.98 11.85 -8.95
CA SER A 44 19.84 12.76 -9.13
C SER A 44 18.54 12.14 -8.59
N VAL A 45 17.92 12.78 -7.61
CA VAL A 45 16.60 12.36 -7.09
C VAL A 45 15.49 12.93 -7.98
N THR A 46 14.63 12.05 -8.51
CA THR A 46 13.48 12.49 -9.33
C THR A 46 12.23 12.67 -8.46
N LYS A 47 11.57 13.83 -8.57
CA LYS A 47 10.27 14.08 -7.91
C LYS A 47 9.12 13.51 -8.74
N LEU A 48 8.32 12.67 -8.11
CA LEU A 48 7.07 12.10 -8.62
C LEU A 48 5.86 12.64 -7.84
N GLU A 49 4.69 12.63 -8.46
CA GLU A 49 3.45 13.18 -7.88
C GLU A 49 2.51 12.06 -7.46
N CYS A 50 2.09 12.09 -6.18
CA CYS A 50 1.12 11.14 -5.67
C CYS A 50 -0.21 11.21 -6.46
N ILE A 51 -0.70 10.06 -6.96
CA ILE A 51 -1.98 10.01 -7.68
C ILE A 51 -3.15 10.53 -6.82
N GLY A 52 -3.09 10.26 -5.52
CA GLY A 52 -4.08 10.75 -4.55
C GLY A 52 -4.09 12.28 -4.44
N HIS A 53 -2.94 12.94 -4.61
CA HIS A 53 -2.86 14.41 -4.61
C HIS A 53 -3.56 15.01 -5.83
N VAL A 54 -3.28 14.46 -7.01
CA VAL A 54 -3.92 14.92 -8.26
C VAL A 54 -5.44 14.73 -8.20
N MET A 55 -5.91 13.58 -7.70
CA MET A 55 -7.34 13.33 -7.48
C MET A 55 -7.96 14.35 -6.50
N LYS A 56 -7.27 14.66 -5.38
CA LYS A 56 -7.74 15.66 -4.41
C LYS A 56 -7.80 17.07 -5.02
N ARG A 57 -6.82 17.46 -5.83
CA ARG A 57 -6.79 18.76 -6.54
C ARG A 57 -7.99 18.88 -7.48
N MET A 58 -8.24 17.85 -8.30
CA MET A 58 -9.42 17.79 -9.17
C MET A 58 -10.72 17.93 -8.38
N GLY A 59 -10.92 17.06 -7.39
CA GLY A 59 -12.14 17.07 -6.58
C GLY A 59 -12.36 18.40 -5.85
N THR A 60 -11.30 19.06 -5.41
CA THR A 60 -11.38 20.37 -4.73
C THR A 60 -11.79 21.48 -5.68
N ARG A 61 -11.20 21.55 -6.89
CA ARG A 61 -11.58 22.53 -7.91
C ARG A 61 -13.03 22.35 -8.36
N LEU A 62 -13.46 21.11 -8.57
CA LEU A 62 -14.85 20.79 -8.93
C LEU A 62 -15.83 21.15 -7.81
N ARG A 63 -15.49 20.87 -6.54
CA ARG A 63 -16.32 21.28 -5.39
C ARG A 63 -16.44 22.80 -5.28
N ARG A 64 -15.34 23.54 -5.46
CA ARG A 64 -15.35 25.02 -5.48
C ARG A 64 -16.21 25.55 -6.63
N LEU A 65 -16.08 24.95 -7.82
CA LEU A 65 -16.90 25.32 -8.96
C LEU A 65 -18.39 25.08 -8.69
N ARG A 66 -18.75 23.92 -8.15
CA ARG A 66 -20.13 23.60 -7.77
C ARG A 66 -20.71 24.63 -6.81
N VAL A 67 -19.93 25.09 -5.83
CA VAL A 67 -20.36 26.15 -4.89
C VAL A 67 -20.56 27.48 -5.61
N LYS A 68 -19.63 27.87 -6.49
CA LYS A 68 -19.72 29.10 -7.29
C LYS A 68 -20.94 29.12 -8.21
N MET A 69 -21.29 27.98 -8.80
CA MET A 69 -22.41 27.85 -9.75
C MET A 69 -23.76 27.54 -9.08
N ARG A 70 -23.79 27.44 -7.74
CA ARG A 70 -25.02 27.09 -7.00
C ARG A 70 -26.09 28.16 -7.21
N GLY A 71 -27.27 27.75 -7.68
CA GLY A 71 -28.43 28.64 -7.86
C GLY A 71 -28.53 29.30 -9.23
N GLN A 72 -27.56 29.08 -10.12
CA GLN A 72 -27.69 29.47 -11.52
C GLN A 72 -28.62 28.47 -12.24
N LYS A 73 -29.53 28.95 -13.09
CA LYS A 73 -30.28 28.09 -14.03
C LYS A 73 -29.35 27.77 -15.18
N LEU A 74 -29.15 26.48 -15.39
CA LEU A 74 -28.08 26.00 -16.24
C LEU A 74 -28.59 24.81 -17.07
N SER A 75 -29.52 25.03 -18.01
CA SER A 75 -29.91 24.01 -18.99
C SER A 75 -29.73 24.59 -20.37
N ASP A 76 -29.11 23.85 -21.28
CA ASP A 76 -28.99 24.25 -22.67
C ASP A 76 -29.20 23.02 -23.57
N ASP A 77 -30.44 22.80 -23.98
CA ASP A 77 -30.83 21.67 -24.84
C ASP A 77 -30.52 21.97 -26.32
N GLU A 78 -30.13 23.21 -26.64
CA GLU A 78 -29.91 23.69 -28.02
C GLU A 78 -28.54 23.30 -28.62
N ASN A 79 -27.52 23.02 -27.79
CA ASN A 79 -26.16 22.68 -28.25
C ASN A 79 -25.56 21.46 -27.49
N PRO A 80 -26.04 20.23 -27.74
CA PRO A 80 -25.52 19.02 -27.13
C PRO A 80 -24.07 18.71 -27.54
N GLN A 81 -23.13 18.73 -26.58
CA GLN A 81 -21.73 18.35 -26.80
C GLN A 81 -21.49 16.84 -26.58
N HIS A 82 -22.09 15.99 -27.43
CA HIS A 82 -21.94 14.52 -27.37
C HIS A 82 -21.35 13.91 -28.64
N GLY A 83 -20.64 14.71 -29.45
CA GLY A 83 -20.07 14.26 -30.73
C GLY A 83 -18.99 13.18 -30.62
N PHE A 84 -18.38 13.01 -29.45
CA PHE A 84 -17.39 11.95 -29.17
C PHE A 84 -17.98 10.73 -28.44
N CYS A 85 -19.28 10.76 -28.14
CA CYS A 85 -19.93 9.65 -27.45
C CYS A 85 -20.26 8.53 -28.44
N PRO A 86 -20.09 7.25 -28.05
CA PRO A 86 -20.51 6.13 -28.88
C PRO A 86 -22.02 6.16 -29.14
N SER A 87 -22.44 5.77 -30.35
CA SER A 87 -23.85 5.73 -30.77
C SER A 87 -24.49 4.35 -30.63
N ASP A 88 -23.75 3.37 -30.11
CA ASP A 88 -24.27 2.02 -29.91
C ASP A 88 -25.28 1.92 -28.75
N PRO A 89 -26.15 0.90 -28.74
CA PRO A 89 -27.13 0.70 -27.66
C PRO A 89 -26.52 0.48 -26.26
N ASP A 90 -25.24 0.09 -26.19
CA ASP A 90 -24.50 -0.12 -24.94
C ASP A 90 -23.66 1.12 -24.53
N THR A 91 -23.92 2.27 -25.16
CA THR A 91 -23.21 3.50 -24.88
C THR A 91 -23.33 3.90 -23.41
N TRP A 92 -22.20 4.25 -22.81
CA TRP A 92 -22.15 4.80 -21.45
C TRP A 92 -22.75 6.21 -21.37
N CYS A 93 -22.96 6.88 -22.52
CA CYS A 93 -23.51 8.22 -22.59
C CYS A 93 -25.04 8.20 -22.42
N LYS A 94 -25.51 8.73 -21.28
CA LYS A 94 -26.94 8.80 -20.96
C LYS A 94 -27.75 9.63 -21.96
N PHE A 95 -27.15 10.67 -22.55
CA PHE A 95 -27.80 11.48 -23.60
C PHE A 95 -28.04 10.66 -24.87
N LYS A 96 -27.02 9.98 -25.39
CA LYS A 96 -27.13 9.10 -26.57
C LYS A 96 -28.09 7.93 -26.34
N LYS A 97 -28.08 7.37 -25.13
CA LYS A 97 -29.04 6.34 -24.73
C LYS A 97 -30.48 6.88 -24.69
N ALA A 98 -30.67 8.10 -24.22
CA ALA A 98 -31.97 8.75 -24.18
C ALA A 98 -32.49 9.08 -25.59
N GLU A 99 -31.61 9.54 -26.48
CA GLU A 99 -31.87 9.78 -27.91
C GLU A 99 -32.37 8.50 -28.61
N LEU A 100 -31.71 7.35 -28.36
CA LEU A 100 -32.14 6.04 -28.90
C LEU A 100 -33.49 5.57 -28.35
N LEU A 101 -33.82 5.94 -27.10
CA LEU A 101 -35.06 5.56 -26.42
C LEU A 101 -36.19 6.59 -26.61
N GLY A 102 -35.95 7.67 -27.36
CA GLY A 102 -36.94 8.76 -27.55
C GLY A 102 -37.27 9.52 -26.26
N SER A 103 -36.37 9.50 -25.28
CA SER A 103 -36.53 10.19 -23.99
C SER A 103 -35.69 11.47 -23.94
N SER A 104 -36.13 12.48 -23.19
CA SER A 104 -35.35 13.70 -23.01
C SER A 104 -34.26 13.53 -21.96
N PHE A 105 -33.07 14.05 -22.25
CA PHE A 105 -31.96 14.11 -21.30
C PHE A 105 -31.34 15.51 -21.34
N HIS A 106 -31.33 16.19 -20.20
CA HIS A 106 -30.78 17.54 -20.12
C HIS A 106 -29.25 17.53 -20.25
N ASN A 107 -28.74 18.41 -21.11
CA ASN A 107 -27.31 18.57 -21.30
C ASN A 107 -26.64 19.28 -20.13
N LEU A 108 -25.31 19.14 -20.05
CA LEU A 108 -24.55 20.06 -19.23
C LEU A 108 -24.60 21.46 -19.87
N PRO A 109 -24.99 22.48 -19.11
CA PRO A 109 -25.02 23.88 -19.54
C PRO A 109 -23.65 24.41 -19.94
N VAL A 110 -23.62 25.25 -20.97
CA VAL A 110 -22.41 25.86 -21.54
C VAL A 110 -21.56 26.54 -20.45
N ALA A 111 -22.17 27.34 -19.57
CA ALA A 111 -21.46 28.02 -18.48
C ALA A 111 -20.72 27.05 -17.53
N VAL A 112 -21.25 25.85 -17.29
CA VAL A 112 -20.56 24.84 -16.48
C VAL A 112 -19.42 24.20 -17.25
N VAL A 113 -19.62 23.89 -18.54
CA VAL A 113 -18.57 23.33 -19.40
C VAL A 113 -17.41 24.30 -19.53
N GLU A 114 -17.67 25.58 -19.80
CA GLU A 114 -16.66 26.63 -19.88
C GLU A 114 -15.91 26.81 -18.56
N ALA A 115 -16.60 26.66 -17.42
CA ALA A 115 -15.95 26.76 -16.13
C ALA A 115 -15.17 25.48 -15.74
N MET A 116 -15.56 24.31 -16.25
CA MET A 116 -14.85 23.04 -16.09
C MET A 116 -13.64 22.93 -17.03
N GLY A 117 -13.73 23.48 -18.25
CA GLY A 117 -12.70 23.37 -19.29
C GLY A 117 -11.29 23.72 -18.82
N PRO A 118 -11.05 24.90 -18.20
CA PRO A 118 -9.74 25.26 -17.65
C PRO A 118 -9.25 24.32 -16.54
N ILE A 119 -10.16 23.68 -15.79
CA ILE A 119 -9.81 22.70 -14.76
C ILE A 119 -9.29 21.42 -15.40
N PHE A 120 -10.00 20.90 -16.40
CA PHE A 120 -9.58 19.70 -17.11
C PHE A 120 -8.31 19.95 -17.92
N LYS A 121 -8.22 21.07 -18.65
CA LYS A 121 -7.02 21.43 -19.44
C LYS A 121 -5.76 21.49 -18.59
N ASP A 122 -5.83 22.13 -17.43
CA ASP A 122 -4.70 22.22 -16.49
C ASP A 122 -4.35 20.84 -15.88
N LEU A 123 -5.33 20.02 -15.54
CA LEU A 123 -5.11 18.68 -15.00
C LEU A 123 -4.67 17.65 -16.06
N SER A 124 -4.94 17.93 -17.32
CA SER A 124 -4.49 17.14 -18.48
C SER A 124 -3.15 17.63 -19.03
N HIS A 125 -2.45 18.54 -18.33
CA HIS A 125 -1.14 19.02 -18.78
C HIS A 125 -0.14 17.85 -18.81
N PRO A 126 0.59 17.64 -19.93
CA PRO A 126 1.50 16.50 -20.08
C PRO A 126 2.54 16.40 -18.96
N ASP A 127 3.11 17.51 -18.52
CA ASP A 127 4.10 17.53 -17.43
C ASP A 127 3.55 17.07 -16.08
N LEU A 128 2.27 17.31 -15.82
CA LEU A 128 1.60 16.81 -14.61
C LEU A 128 1.31 15.31 -14.76
N LEU A 129 0.73 14.92 -15.90
CA LEU A 129 0.37 13.52 -16.15
C LEU A 129 1.60 12.61 -16.17
N LYS A 130 2.71 13.05 -16.78
CA LYS A 130 3.99 12.32 -16.81
C LYS A 130 4.48 11.99 -15.40
N LYS A 131 4.29 12.91 -14.45
CA LYS A 131 4.66 12.71 -13.04
C LYS A 131 3.73 11.76 -12.27
N CYS A 132 2.59 11.36 -12.86
CA CYS A 132 1.61 10.47 -12.24
C CYS A 132 1.47 9.13 -12.96
N LEU A 133 2.15 8.90 -14.10
CA LEU A 133 2.06 7.65 -14.87
C LEU A 133 2.43 6.41 -14.05
N HIS A 134 3.28 6.58 -13.04
CA HIS A 134 3.69 5.50 -12.12
C HIS A 134 2.54 5.04 -11.19
N GLY A 135 1.47 5.83 -11.04
CA GLY A 135 0.28 5.46 -10.25
C GLY A 135 0.52 5.26 -8.75
N SER A 136 1.69 5.65 -8.23
CA SER A 136 2.02 5.39 -6.83
C SER A 136 1.34 6.37 -5.87
N THR A 137 1.20 5.91 -4.63
CA THR A 137 0.66 6.68 -3.51
C THR A 137 1.77 6.94 -2.49
N GLN A 138 1.53 7.84 -1.54
CA GLN A 138 2.44 8.09 -0.42
C GLN A 138 2.37 7.01 0.68
N ASN A 139 1.48 6.02 0.56
CA ASN A 139 1.28 5.00 1.59
C ASN A 139 2.58 4.25 1.96
N PRO A 140 3.50 3.92 1.02
CA PRO A 140 4.80 3.37 1.37
C PRO A 140 5.64 4.32 2.25
N ASN A 141 5.72 5.61 1.92
CA ASN A 141 6.48 6.59 2.70
C ASN A 141 5.93 6.70 4.12
N GLU A 142 4.60 6.75 4.26
CA GLU A 142 3.92 6.78 5.56
C GLU A 142 4.16 5.49 6.36
N SER A 143 4.21 4.35 5.67
CA SER A 143 4.47 3.05 6.29
C SER A 143 5.92 2.93 6.77
N VAL A 144 6.91 3.32 5.96
CA VAL A 144 8.33 3.38 6.35
C VAL A 144 8.51 4.28 7.56
N ASN A 145 7.93 5.47 7.51
CA ASN A 145 7.95 6.41 8.62
C ASN A 145 7.40 5.76 9.89
N ASN A 146 6.26 5.08 9.81
CA ASN A 146 5.72 4.37 10.96
C ASN A 146 6.70 3.32 11.52
N VAL A 147 7.37 2.54 10.66
CA VAL A 147 8.37 1.53 11.04
C VAL A 147 9.60 2.17 11.71
N ILE A 148 10.09 3.31 11.21
CA ILE A 148 11.18 4.02 11.88
C ILE A 148 10.72 4.52 13.26
N TRP A 149 9.50 5.06 13.37
CA TRP A 149 9.05 5.66 14.63
C TRP A 149 8.77 4.60 15.71
N THR A 150 8.51 3.33 15.33
CA THR A 150 8.43 2.24 16.30
C THR A 150 9.79 1.87 16.90
N ARG A 151 10.89 2.15 16.19
CA ARG A 151 12.26 1.90 16.67
C ARG A 151 12.84 3.13 17.36
N VAL A 152 12.53 4.31 16.81
CA VAL A 152 13.02 5.60 17.30
C VAL A 152 11.81 6.51 17.55
N PRO A 153 11.22 6.47 18.77
CA PRO A 153 10.03 7.23 19.08
C PRO A 153 10.26 8.74 19.02
N LYS A 154 9.32 9.48 18.43
CA LYS A 154 9.40 10.95 18.31
C LYS A 154 9.41 11.70 19.65
N LYS A 155 8.90 11.08 20.70
CA LYS A 155 8.68 11.73 22.00
C LYS A 155 9.93 11.71 22.89
N THR A 156 10.94 10.93 22.51
CA THR A 156 12.15 10.73 23.28
C THR A 156 13.31 11.29 22.49
N PHE A 157 14.10 12.16 23.12
CA PHE A 157 15.38 12.55 22.56
C PHE A 157 16.29 11.34 22.47
N VAL A 158 16.95 11.17 21.32
CA VAL A 158 17.93 10.10 21.09
C VAL A 158 19.19 10.70 20.46
N HIS A 159 20.34 10.10 20.73
CA HIS A 159 21.59 10.48 20.07
C HIS A 159 21.56 10.16 18.58
N ILE A 160 22.36 10.90 17.80
CA ILE A 160 22.39 10.77 16.33
C ILE A 160 22.77 9.36 15.86
N GLU A 161 23.63 8.67 16.60
CA GLU A 161 24.05 7.29 16.32
C GLU A 161 22.89 6.31 16.48
N VAL A 162 22.08 6.46 17.53
CA VAL A 162 20.89 5.64 17.78
C VAL A 162 19.82 5.93 16.71
N LEU A 163 19.63 7.21 16.36
CA LEU A 163 18.72 7.60 15.28
C LEU A 163 19.14 6.97 13.94
N SER A 164 20.44 7.02 13.65
CA SER A 164 21.04 6.44 12.44
C SER A 164 20.80 4.93 12.40
N LEU A 165 21.20 4.21 13.45
CA LEU A 165 21.02 2.77 13.57
C LEU A 165 19.55 2.35 13.44
N GLY A 166 18.65 3.05 14.15
CA GLY A 166 17.22 2.77 14.09
C GLY A 166 16.61 3.03 12.72
N THR A 167 17.12 4.02 11.99
CA THR A 167 16.68 4.32 10.62
C THR A 167 17.17 3.27 9.62
N TYR A 168 18.42 2.81 9.74
CA TYR A 168 18.96 1.72 8.93
C TYR A 168 18.22 0.39 9.20
N ASP A 169 18.01 0.01 10.47
CA ASP A 169 17.25 -1.20 10.82
C ASP A 169 15.81 -1.14 10.30
N ALA A 170 15.14 0.00 10.45
CA ALA A 170 13.79 0.21 9.95
C ALA A 170 13.71 0.03 8.43
N THR A 171 14.64 0.65 7.71
CA THR A 171 14.64 0.65 6.25
C THR A 171 14.96 -0.73 5.70
N SER A 172 15.97 -1.40 6.26
CA SER A 172 16.30 -2.79 5.94
C SER A 172 15.14 -3.74 6.24
N THR A 173 14.50 -3.59 7.41
CA THR A 173 13.33 -4.40 7.76
C THR A 173 12.16 -4.14 6.81
N PHE A 174 11.94 -2.89 6.39
CA PHE A 174 10.86 -2.55 5.46
C PHE A 174 11.10 -3.19 4.09
N ASN A 175 12.30 -3.01 3.53
CA ASN A 175 12.63 -3.45 2.17
C ASN A 175 12.78 -4.97 2.02
N ILE A 176 13.40 -5.63 3.00
CA ILE A 176 13.77 -7.05 2.90
C ILE A 176 12.98 -7.90 3.92
N GLY A 177 12.75 -7.37 5.12
CA GLY A 177 12.14 -8.10 6.23
C GLY A 177 13.04 -8.22 7.44
N ASN A 178 12.51 -8.77 8.53
CA ASN A 178 13.25 -9.07 9.76
C ASN A 178 14.35 -10.11 9.52
N VAL A 179 14.23 -10.95 8.50
CA VAL A 179 15.32 -11.84 8.05
C VAL A 179 16.65 -11.12 7.81
N THR A 180 16.63 -9.81 7.49
CA THR A 180 17.86 -9.01 7.34
C THR A 180 18.70 -8.97 8.61
N LYS A 181 18.07 -9.04 9.78
CA LYS A 181 18.78 -9.05 11.07
C LYS A 181 19.68 -10.28 11.20
N LEU A 182 19.29 -11.41 10.60
CA LEU A 182 20.14 -12.61 10.55
C LEU A 182 21.41 -12.36 9.73
N GLN A 183 21.29 -11.63 8.62
CA GLN A 183 22.44 -11.24 7.79
C GLN A 183 23.36 -10.26 8.53
N ILE A 184 22.78 -9.32 9.28
CA ILE A 184 23.54 -8.37 10.10
C ILE A 184 24.31 -9.10 11.20
N LEU A 185 23.67 -10.02 11.94
CA LEU A 185 24.32 -10.82 12.98
C LEU A 185 25.52 -11.59 12.44
N LYS A 186 25.35 -12.28 11.30
CA LYS A 186 26.45 -13.00 10.63
C LYS A 186 27.61 -12.08 10.24
N LYS A 187 27.32 -10.89 9.74
CA LYS A 187 28.35 -9.88 9.43
C LYS A 187 29.09 -9.36 10.66
N LEU A 188 28.47 -9.42 11.83
CA LEU A 188 29.09 -9.10 13.12
C LEU A 188 29.80 -10.32 13.73
N ASN A 189 29.98 -11.40 12.96
CA ASN A 189 30.52 -12.68 13.42
C ASN A 189 29.72 -13.31 14.57
N ILE A 190 28.40 -13.08 14.58
CA ILE A 190 27.47 -13.72 15.52
C ILE A 190 26.60 -14.69 14.72
N GLU A 191 26.81 -15.99 14.93
CA GLU A 191 25.97 -17.01 14.31
C GLU A 191 24.58 -17.05 14.95
N PRO A 192 23.49 -16.80 14.19
CA PRO A 192 22.15 -16.87 14.73
C PRO A 192 21.77 -18.31 15.07
N GLY A 193 21.30 -18.55 16.29
CA GLY A 193 20.73 -19.85 16.67
C GLY A 193 19.36 -20.11 16.03
N ASP A 194 18.93 -21.37 16.03
CA ASP A 194 17.69 -21.81 15.39
C ASP A 194 16.45 -21.04 15.86
N TYR A 195 16.36 -20.78 17.17
CA TYR A 195 15.26 -20.00 17.74
C TYR A 195 15.22 -18.56 17.21
N THR A 196 16.39 -17.93 16.99
CA THR A 196 16.46 -16.58 16.42
C THR A 196 16.00 -16.60 14.96
N ILE A 197 16.45 -17.60 14.19
CA ILE A 197 16.07 -17.76 12.78
C ILE A 197 14.54 -17.95 12.67
N GLN A 198 13.98 -18.85 13.47
CA GLN A 198 12.55 -19.11 13.50
C GLN A 198 11.76 -17.87 13.92
N ALA A 199 12.20 -17.16 14.96
CA ALA A 199 11.54 -15.93 15.40
C ALA A 199 11.52 -14.84 14.32
N MET A 200 12.63 -14.62 13.61
CA MET A 200 12.68 -13.63 12.52
C MET A 200 11.74 -13.99 11.37
N LYS A 201 11.70 -15.27 10.97
CA LYS A 201 10.76 -15.77 9.95
C LYS A 201 9.30 -15.58 10.38
N GLN A 202 9.00 -15.90 11.63
CA GLN A 202 7.65 -15.76 12.18
C GLN A 202 7.16 -14.30 12.15
N LEU A 203 8.02 -13.34 12.54
CA LEU A 203 7.71 -11.92 12.48
C LEU A 203 7.41 -11.44 11.05
N ASP A 204 8.13 -11.97 10.06
CA ASP A 204 7.89 -11.65 8.65
C ASP A 204 6.59 -12.28 8.13
N ASN A 205 6.26 -13.51 8.55
CA ASN A 205 4.98 -14.14 8.24
C ASN A 205 3.80 -13.36 8.83
N GLU A 206 3.88 -12.96 10.10
CA GLU A 206 2.86 -12.12 10.74
C GLU A 206 2.68 -10.79 10.01
N ARG A 207 3.78 -10.19 9.56
CA ARG A 207 3.74 -8.96 8.75
C ARG A 207 2.98 -9.18 7.44
N LEU A 208 3.27 -10.27 6.71
CA LEU A 208 2.59 -10.59 5.45
C LEU A 208 1.09 -10.85 5.66
N ILE A 209 0.73 -11.57 6.72
CA ILE A 209 -0.67 -11.84 7.07
C ILE A 209 -1.43 -10.54 7.38
N LYS A 210 -0.85 -9.64 8.19
CA LYS A 210 -1.44 -8.32 8.45
C LYS A 210 -1.72 -7.56 7.16
N VAL A 211 -0.78 -7.60 6.21
CA VAL A 211 -0.92 -6.92 4.92
C VAL A 211 -2.03 -7.55 4.08
N LYS A 212 -2.06 -8.88 3.98
CA LYS A 212 -3.14 -9.62 3.28
C LYS A 212 -4.51 -9.26 3.87
N TYR A 213 -4.66 -9.36 5.19
CA TYR A 213 -5.90 -9.04 5.88
C TYR A 213 -6.32 -7.58 5.71
N ALA A 214 -5.36 -6.65 5.77
CA ALA A 214 -5.61 -5.24 5.55
C ALA A 214 -6.09 -4.94 4.11
N ASN A 215 -5.69 -5.74 3.13
CA ASN A 215 -6.04 -5.58 1.73
C ASN A 215 -7.34 -6.29 1.33
N LEU A 216 -7.89 -7.17 2.18
CA LEU A 216 -9.19 -7.79 1.98
C LEU A 216 -10.26 -6.71 1.74
N GLN A 217 -11.14 -7.00 0.78
CA GLN A 217 -12.19 -6.09 0.35
C GLN A 217 -13.15 -5.74 1.50
N LYS A 218 -13.55 -6.75 2.28
CA LYS A 218 -14.36 -6.59 3.50
C LYS A 218 -13.73 -5.60 4.49
N THR A 219 -12.42 -5.69 4.71
CA THR A 219 -11.69 -4.74 5.58
C THR A 219 -11.67 -3.33 5.00
N LYS A 220 -11.60 -3.17 3.66
CA LYS A 220 -11.68 -1.86 3.01
C LYS A 220 -13.07 -1.23 3.12
N GLU A 221 -14.11 -2.03 2.95
CA GLU A 221 -15.51 -1.60 3.08
C GLU A 221 -15.84 -1.13 4.48
N VAL A 222 -15.44 -1.91 5.49
CA VAL A 222 -15.54 -1.54 6.90
C VAL A 222 -14.83 -0.21 7.18
N ARG A 223 -13.64 0.03 6.61
CA ARG A 223 -12.96 1.34 6.77
C ARG A 223 -13.74 2.49 6.11
N LYS A 224 -14.40 2.25 4.98
CA LYS A 224 -15.21 3.23 4.27
C LYS A 224 -16.46 3.59 5.07
N GLU A 225 -17.19 2.58 5.55
CA GLU A 225 -18.37 2.75 6.39
C GLU A 225 -18.05 3.53 7.67
N LYS A 226 -16.92 3.20 8.32
CA LYS A 226 -16.45 3.94 9.50
C LYS A 226 -16.23 5.44 9.21
N LYS A 227 -15.66 5.77 8.05
CA LYS A 227 -15.46 7.16 7.63
C LYS A 227 -16.79 7.86 7.38
N ASP A 228 -17.73 7.18 6.71
CA ASP A 228 -19.05 7.72 6.39
C ASP A 228 -19.88 7.97 7.66
N LEU A 229 -19.87 7.03 8.63
CA LEU A 229 -20.53 7.19 9.92
C LEU A 229 -19.97 8.36 10.71
N LYS A 230 -18.64 8.55 10.70
CA LYS A 230 -17.97 9.69 11.34
C LYS A 230 -18.36 11.02 10.68
N ALA A 231 -18.41 11.07 9.35
CA ALA A 231 -18.84 12.26 8.61
C ALA A 231 -20.33 12.61 8.88
N ARG A 232 -21.16 11.60 9.19
CA ARG A 232 -22.59 11.77 9.52
C ARG A 232 -22.85 11.99 11.02
N GLY A 233 -21.83 12.07 11.87
CA GLY A 233 -21.98 12.29 13.32
C GLY A 233 -22.59 11.12 14.11
N LYS A 234 -22.64 9.91 13.55
CA LYS A 234 -23.26 8.73 14.21
C LYS A 234 -22.27 8.00 15.12
N MET A 235 -21.96 8.59 16.28
CA MET A 235 -20.94 8.10 17.21
C MET A 235 -21.26 6.74 17.86
N GLU A 236 -22.53 6.41 18.06
CA GLU A 236 -22.94 5.13 18.68
C GLU A 236 -22.71 3.93 17.76
N ASN A 237 -23.04 4.06 16.47
CA ASN A 237 -22.78 3.03 15.46
C ASN A 237 -21.28 2.76 15.28
N LEU A 238 -20.43 3.78 15.50
CA LEU A 238 -18.97 3.62 15.49
C LEU A 238 -18.47 2.75 16.64
N LYS A 239 -19.09 2.80 17.82
CA LYS A 239 -18.72 1.96 18.98
C LYS A 239 -19.04 0.49 18.70
N ILE A 240 -20.21 0.19 18.12
CA ILE A 240 -20.63 -1.18 17.77
C ILE A 240 -19.70 -1.79 16.69
N MET A 241 -19.37 -1.03 15.64
CA MET A 241 -18.39 -1.47 14.63
C MET A 241 -17.00 -1.74 15.22
N TRP A 242 -16.55 -0.91 16.16
CA TRP A 242 -15.22 -1.04 16.76
C TRP A 242 -15.09 -2.32 17.58
N ILE A 243 -16.14 -2.71 18.31
CA ILE A 243 -16.20 -3.98 19.05
C ILE A 243 -16.04 -5.18 18.10
N ASN A 244 -16.75 -5.19 16.98
CA ASN A 244 -16.69 -6.29 16.00
C ASN A 244 -15.33 -6.39 15.28
N LEU A 245 -14.66 -5.26 15.01
CA LEU A 245 -13.30 -5.21 14.44
C LEU A 245 -12.23 -5.68 15.43
N ASN A 246 -12.36 -5.31 16.71
CA ASN A 246 -11.39 -5.68 17.74
C ASN A 246 -11.44 -7.17 18.08
N MET A 247 -12.62 -7.81 18.06
CA MET A 247 -12.70 -9.27 18.22
C MET A 247 -11.88 -10.04 17.15
N GLY A 248 -11.74 -9.48 15.94
CA GLY A 248 -10.85 -10.01 14.91
C GLY A 248 -9.36 -9.72 15.13
N GLN A 249 -9.00 -8.58 15.76
CA GLN A 249 -7.62 -8.22 16.10
C GLN A 249 -7.12 -8.91 17.39
N GLU A 250 -7.99 -9.25 18.33
CA GLU A 250 -7.61 -10.02 19.52
C GLU A 250 -7.20 -11.45 19.15
N CYS A 251 -7.85 -12.05 18.15
CA CYS A 251 -7.40 -13.30 17.52
C CYS A 251 -5.99 -13.15 16.89
N PHE A 252 -5.69 -11.98 16.33
CA PHE A 252 -4.37 -11.65 15.77
C PHE A 252 -3.28 -11.54 16.85
N ASN A 253 -3.59 -10.96 18.01
CA ASN A 253 -2.65 -10.90 19.14
C ASN A 253 -2.48 -12.27 19.84
N GLY A 254 -3.43 -13.19 19.66
CA GLY A 254 -3.38 -14.58 20.11
C GLY A 254 -2.46 -15.50 19.29
N VAL A 255 -1.85 -15.02 18.20
CA VAL A 255 -0.96 -15.78 17.28
C VAL A 255 0.34 -16.28 17.94
N ARG A 256 0.61 -15.91 19.21
CA ARG A 256 1.65 -16.55 20.03
C ARG A 256 1.28 -17.95 20.55
N LYS A 257 0.03 -18.40 20.37
CA LYS A 257 -0.43 -19.74 20.77
C LYS A 257 -0.40 -20.68 19.56
N ARG A 258 -0.18 -21.98 19.83
CA ARG A 258 -0.17 -23.02 18.78
C ARG A 258 -1.49 -23.00 17.99
N PRO A 259 -1.49 -23.32 16.68
CA PRO A 259 -2.69 -23.33 15.85
C PRO A 259 -3.85 -24.18 16.41
N SER A 260 -3.54 -25.25 17.14
CA SER A 260 -4.51 -26.12 17.83
C SER A 260 -5.24 -25.46 19.01
N GLU A 261 -4.81 -24.28 19.44
CA GLU A 261 -5.32 -23.57 20.63
C GLU A 261 -6.08 -22.28 20.27
N ILE A 262 -6.35 -22.02 18.98
CA ILE A 262 -7.11 -20.85 18.51
C ILE A 262 -8.55 -21.29 18.18
N PRO A 263 -9.54 -21.06 19.07
CA PRO A 263 -10.92 -21.40 18.79
C PRO A 263 -11.53 -20.26 17.95
N CYS A 264 -11.28 -20.25 16.63
CA CYS A 264 -11.91 -19.24 15.78
C CYS A 264 -12.17 -19.75 14.36
N SER A 265 -13.38 -19.55 13.85
CA SER A 265 -13.76 -19.81 12.46
C SER A 265 -13.46 -18.63 11.53
N CYS A 266 -12.58 -17.70 11.92
CA CYS A 266 -12.33 -16.49 11.13
C CYS A 266 -11.43 -16.75 9.90
N GLU A 267 -11.66 -15.96 8.84
CA GLU A 267 -10.89 -15.90 7.58
C GLU A 267 -9.36 -15.78 7.81
N THR A 268 -8.92 -15.33 8.99
CA THR A 268 -7.51 -15.21 9.39
C THR A 268 -6.80 -16.56 9.56
N LEU A 269 -7.50 -17.59 10.05
CA LEU A 269 -6.95 -18.94 10.21
C LEU A 269 -6.73 -19.64 8.86
N GLN A 270 -7.64 -19.42 7.90
CA GLN A 270 -7.50 -19.90 6.52
C GLN A 270 -6.27 -19.26 5.84
N LEU A 271 -6.07 -17.94 5.98
CA LEU A 271 -4.89 -17.25 5.45
C LEU A 271 -3.56 -17.72 6.05
N PHE A 272 -3.57 -18.21 7.30
CA PHE A 272 -2.38 -18.78 7.95
C PHE A 272 -2.04 -20.16 7.34
N GLN A 273 -3.05 -21.02 7.17
CA GLN A 273 -2.91 -22.35 6.57
C GLN A 273 -2.40 -22.29 5.12
N GLU A 274 -2.90 -21.34 4.33
CA GLU A 274 -2.42 -21.10 2.96
C GLU A 274 -0.94 -20.65 2.88
N THR A 275 -0.41 -20.00 3.92
CA THR A 275 1.00 -19.57 3.96
C THR A 275 1.97 -20.65 4.43
N SER A 276 1.47 -21.70 5.08
CA SER A 276 2.29 -22.85 5.49
C SER A 276 2.49 -23.91 4.40
N GLU A 277 1.75 -23.84 3.29
CA GLU A 277 1.80 -24.85 2.20
C GLU A 277 2.73 -24.46 1.03
N GLY A 278 3.65 -23.51 1.24
CA GLY A 278 4.53 -23.00 0.19
C GLY A 278 6.03 -23.13 0.50
N ASP A 279 6.55 -24.35 0.65
CA ASP A 279 7.98 -24.63 0.51
C ASP A 279 8.17 -25.98 -0.22
N PRO A 280 8.42 -25.98 -1.55
CA PRO A 280 8.68 -27.21 -2.30
C PRO A 280 10.17 -27.57 -2.19
N SER A 281 10.62 -27.96 -1.00
CA SER A 281 11.91 -28.64 -0.84
C SER A 281 12.06 -29.27 0.54
N ASN A 282 11.34 -30.37 0.81
CA ASN A 282 11.89 -31.44 1.65
C ASN A 282 11.14 -32.75 1.46
N ASN A 283 11.38 -33.44 0.35
CA ASN A 283 11.13 -34.87 0.27
C ASN A 283 12.48 -35.55 0.29
N ASN A 284 13.00 -35.80 1.49
CA ASN A 284 13.74 -37.04 1.73
C ASN A 284 13.88 -37.37 3.22
N GLN A 285 13.47 -38.61 3.49
CA GLN A 285 14.03 -39.53 4.48
C GLN A 285 13.70 -39.27 5.96
N ASN A 286 12.72 -40.03 6.45
CA ASN A 286 12.87 -40.67 7.74
C ASN A 286 12.81 -42.19 7.58
N LYS A 287 13.92 -42.79 8.02
CA LYS A 287 14.25 -44.21 8.14
C LYS A 287 13.17 -44.99 8.90
N LYS A 288 13.06 -46.28 8.57
CA LYS A 288 12.98 -47.33 9.59
C LYS A 288 13.92 -48.45 9.21
N ASP A 289 15.02 -48.50 9.94
CA ASP A 289 15.79 -49.71 10.18
C ASP A 289 14.87 -50.76 10.80
N GLU A 290 15.02 -52.03 10.42
CA GLU A 290 15.13 -53.15 11.36
C GLU A 290 15.50 -54.46 10.66
N ASN A 291 16.62 -55.03 11.12
CA ASN A 291 16.98 -56.44 11.23
C ASN A 291 17.72 -57.13 10.08
N GLU A 292 19.04 -57.31 10.33
CA GLU A 292 19.77 -58.59 10.39
C GLU A 292 18.91 -59.82 10.01
N ASP A 293 19.36 -60.74 9.16
CA ASP A 293 20.53 -61.57 9.46
C ASP A 293 20.91 -62.43 8.22
N GLN A 294 22.21 -62.69 8.13
CA GLN A 294 22.85 -63.93 7.65
C GLN A 294 22.66 -64.49 6.22
N SER A 295 23.83 -64.56 5.57
CA SER A 295 24.45 -65.80 5.06
C SER A 295 24.49 -66.01 3.55
N SER A 296 25.70 -65.80 3.03
CA SER A 296 26.46 -66.61 2.07
C SER A 296 25.72 -67.28 0.89
N LYS A 297 26.15 -66.93 -0.33
CA LYS A 297 26.92 -67.82 -1.23
C LYS A 297 27.36 -67.10 -2.51
N GLU A 298 28.60 -67.40 -2.89
CA GLU A 298 29.30 -67.06 -4.14
C GLU A 298 28.71 -67.74 -5.38
N SER A 299 29.37 -67.51 -6.52
CA SER A 299 29.27 -68.07 -7.89
C SER A 299 28.17 -67.45 -8.77
N ASP A 300 28.43 -66.87 -9.94
CA ASP A 300 29.57 -67.00 -10.88
C ASP A 300 30.16 -65.66 -11.36
#